data_AF-A0A376YAI6-F1
#
_entry.id   AF-A0A376YAI6-F1
#
_cell.length_a   1.000
_cell.length_b   1.000
_cell.length_c   1.000
_cell.angle_alpha   90.00
_cell.angle_beta   90.00
_cell.angle_gamma   90.00
#
_symmetry.space_group_name_H-M   'P 1'
#
loop_
_entity.id
_entity.type
_entity.pdbx_description
1 polymer ?
#
loop_
_entity_poly.entity_id
_entity_poly.type
_entity_poly.pdbx_seq_one_letter_code
_entity_poly.pdbx_strand_id
1 'polypeptide(L)'
;MIKETVTMSHKELHRLQIIQEQAAARIGISIRQVKRLVQRYRNEGPSGLVSHRRGKRPNNSFSTEFRATVISLLKGRYADFGPTFACEKLREIHGLSLSVETLRKWMIEEGLWRERRRKIARIYQRRMRRPSYGELIQIDGSPHDWFENRGPRCTLIVFIDDATSALMALRFVPAETTRAYMETLRGYLNDHGVPLALYSDRHSIFRVNNPEREGELTQFTRAIKTLGIEPIHANSPQAKGRVERANQTLQDRLVKEMRLQNISDIETANAWLPTFIEAYNNRFATSPRTTDNAHLDVHHSEEELGYIFSLQAKRVLSKKSHFPVQKQCVSGTQ
;
A
#
# COMPACT_ATOMS: atom_id res chain seq x y z
N MET A 1 -39.09 -6.78 60.54
CA MET A 1 -37.63 -6.83 60.75
C MET A 1 -37.30 -6.00 61.97
N ILE A 2 -36.86 -6.65 63.05
CA ILE A 2 -36.40 -5.99 64.27
C ILE A 2 -35.13 -5.23 63.90
N LYS A 3 -35.11 -3.90 64.10
CA LYS A 3 -33.87 -3.13 64.03
C LYS A 3 -33.12 -3.41 65.33
N GLU A 4 -32.19 -4.35 65.29
CA GLU A 4 -31.19 -4.49 66.36
C GLU A 4 -30.29 -3.24 66.34
N THR A 5 -30.42 -2.40 67.36
CA THR A 5 -29.49 -1.29 67.61
C THR A 5 -28.27 -1.83 68.36
N VAL A 6 -27.14 -1.92 67.67
CA VAL A 6 -25.85 -2.27 68.24
C VAL A 6 -25.07 -0.99 68.52
N THR A 7 -24.68 -0.76 69.77
CA THR A 7 -23.78 0.33 70.18
C THR A 7 -22.34 -0.07 69.84
N MET A 8 -21.68 0.67 68.94
CA MET A 8 -20.30 0.40 68.51
C MET A 8 -19.37 1.57 68.87
N SER A 9 -18.14 1.27 69.27
CA SER A 9 -17.09 2.28 69.45
C SER A 9 -16.54 2.77 68.10
N HIS A 10 -15.96 3.98 68.08
CA HIS A 10 -15.29 4.53 66.88
C HIS A 10 -14.17 3.59 66.36
N LYS A 11 -13.47 2.90 67.26
CA LYS A 11 -12.42 1.93 66.93
C LYS A 11 -12.97 0.71 66.17
N GLU A 12 -14.19 0.28 66.50
CA GLU A 12 -14.85 -0.85 65.83
C GLU A 12 -15.41 -0.47 64.47
N LEU A 13 -15.93 0.75 64.32
CA LEU A 13 -16.32 1.29 63.01
C LEU A 13 -15.11 1.39 62.06
N HIS A 14 -13.96 1.82 62.57
CA HIS A 14 -12.73 1.95 61.78
C HIS A 14 -12.22 0.59 61.24
N ARG A 15 -12.48 -0.53 61.94
CA ARG A 15 -12.10 -1.88 61.46
C ARG A 15 -12.78 -2.24 60.12
N LEU A 16 -14.06 -1.92 59.98
CA LEU A 16 -14.81 -2.21 58.75
C LEU A 16 -14.23 -1.45 57.56
N GLN A 17 -13.83 -0.20 57.78
CA GLN A 17 -13.23 0.65 56.76
C GLN A 17 -11.86 0.09 56.31
N ILE A 18 -10.98 -0.26 57.25
CA ILE A 18 -9.69 -0.89 56.95
C ILE A 18 -9.86 -2.18 56.15
N ILE A 19 -10.78 -3.07 56.55
CA ILE A 19 -11.01 -4.35 55.85
C ILE A 19 -11.43 -4.11 54.39
N GLN A 20 -12.29 -3.12 54.17
CA GLN A 20 -12.77 -2.79 52.82
C GLN A 20 -11.67 -2.15 51.96
N GLU A 21 -10.84 -1.28 52.53
CA GLU A 21 -9.70 -0.66 51.86
C GLU A 21 -8.64 -1.69 51.48
N GLN A 22 -8.28 -2.58 52.41
CA GLN A 22 -7.31 -3.66 52.14
C GLN A 22 -7.84 -4.66 51.10
N ALA A 23 -9.13 -5.02 51.14
CA ALA A 23 -9.76 -5.89 50.16
C ALA A 23 -9.82 -5.23 48.77
N ALA A 24 -10.16 -3.93 48.71
CA ALA A 24 -10.16 -3.14 47.49
C ALA A 24 -8.77 -3.08 46.84
N ALA A 25 -7.75 -2.80 47.64
CA ALA A 25 -6.35 -2.74 47.19
C ALA A 25 -5.85 -4.09 46.68
N ARG A 26 -6.14 -5.19 47.38
CA ARG A 26 -5.70 -6.54 46.98
C ARG A 26 -6.33 -7.04 45.67
N ILE A 27 -7.58 -6.65 45.38
CA ILE A 27 -8.33 -7.12 44.19
C ILE A 27 -8.27 -6.08 43.05
N GLY A 28 -7.73 -4.88 43.30
CA GLY A 28 -7.59 -3.84 42.29
C GLY A 28 -8.93 -3.20 41.87
N ILE A 29 -9.88 -3.09 42.79
CA ILE A 29 -11.21 -2.51 42.54
C ILE A 29 -11.59 -1.48 43.59
N SER A 30 -12.56 -0.60 43.29
CA SER A 30 -13.00 0.41 44.26
C SER A 30 -13.73 -0.20 45.45
N ILE A 31 -13.62 0.46 46.62
CA ILE A 31 -14.34 0.09 47.86
C ILE A 31 -15.85 -0.08 47.60
N ARG A 32 -16.44 0.79 46.78
CA ARG A 32 -17.85 0.70 46.39
C ARG A 32 -18.18 -0.60 45.63
N GLN A 33 -17.25 -1.07 44.79
CA GLN A 33 -17.42 -2.32 44.06
C GLN A 33 -17.22 -3.54 44.95
N VAL A 34 -16.30 -3.49 45.93
CA VAL A 34 -16.16 -4.51 46.97
C VAL A 34 -17.47 -4.67 47.74
N LYS A 35 -18.05 -3.56 48.23
CA LYS A 35 -19.37 -3.57 48.91
C LYS A 35 -20.46 -4.21 48.05
N ARG A 36 -20.53 -3.87 46.75
CA ARG A 36 -21.48 -4.48 45.81
C ARG A 36 -21.26 -5.97 45.58
N LEU A 37 -20.02 -6.45 45.58
CA LEU A 37 -19.70 -7.87 45.43
C LEU A 37 -20.07 -8.65 46.69
N VAL A 38 -19.74 -8.12 47.87
CA VAL A 38 -20.11 -8.74 49.15
C VAL A 38 -21.63 -8.84 49.29
N GLN A 39 -22.37 -7.78 48.94
CA GLN A 39 -23.84 -7.82 49.00
C GLN A 39 -24.43 -8.82 48.01
N ARG A 40 -23.90 -8.90 46.79
CA ARG A 40 -24.34 -9.88 45.79
C ARG A 40 -24.03 -11.30 46.22
N TYR A 41 -22.84 -11.55 46.76
CA TYR A 41 -22.48 -12.86 47.29
C TYR A 41 -23.41 -13.30 48.43
N ARG A 42 -23.80 -12.38 49.31
CA ARG A 42 -24.77 -12.67 50.38
C ARG A 42 -26.16 -13.04 49.86
N ASN A 43 -26.60 -12.43 48.75
CA ASN A 43 -27.93 -12.64 48.20
C ASN A 43 -28.01 -13.85 47.24
N GLU A 44 -26.96 -14.07 46.43
CA GLU A 44 -26.96 -14.98 45.27
C GLU A 44 -25.87 -16.07 45.37
N GLY A 45 -25.12 -16.11 46.48
CA GLY A 45 -24.00 -17.02 46.67
C GLY A 45 -22.85 -16.79 45.66
N PRO A 46 -22.07 -17.84 45.35
CA PRO A 46 -20.96 -17.75 44.37
C PRO A 46 -21.38 -17.23 42.99
N SER A 47 -22.63 -17.45 42.58
CA SER A 47 -23.14 -16.99 41.28
C SER A 47 -23.20 -15.46 41.15
N GLY A 48 -23.43 -14.74 42.25
CA GLY A 48 -23.48 -13.26 42.28
C GLY A 48 -22.12 -12.57 42.11
N LEU A 49 -21.01 -13.32 42.21
CA LEU A 49 -19.67 -12.84 41.88
C LEU A 49 -19.42 -12.81 40.37
N VAL A 50 -20.20 -13.57 39.59
CA VAL A 50 -20.13 -13.53 38.14
C VAL A 50 -20.60 -12.16 37.66
N SER A 51 -19.86 -11.55 36.73
CA SER A 51 -20.30 -10.30 36.11
C SER A 51 -21.64 -10.51 35.42
N HIS A 52 -22.68 -9.76 35.80
CA HIS A 52 -23.96 -9.77 35.09
C HIS A 52 -23.88 -9.23 33.65
N ARG A 53 -22.72 -8.69 33.24
CA ARG A 53 -22.44 -8.37 31.83
C ARG A 53 -21.93 -9.58 31.06
N ARG A 54 -21.53 -10.67 31.73
CA ARG A 54 -21.11 -11.92 31.09
C ARG A 54 -22.31 -12.46 30.28
N GLY A 55 -22.11 -12.64 28.98
CA GLY A 55 -23.16 -13.09 28.05
C GLY A 55 -24.12 -11.99 27.55
N LYS A 56 -24.05 -10.76 28.07
CA LYS A 56 -24.86 -9.64 27.56
C LYS A 56 -24.15 -8.89 26.45
N ARG A 57 -24.90 -8.43 25.44
CA ARG A 57 -24.35 -7.55 24.40
C ARG A 57 -23.81 -6.26 25.03
N PRO A 58 -22.62 -5.80 24.63
CA PRO A 58 -22.09 -4.52 25.08
C PRO A 58 -23.03 -3.37 24.71
N ASN A 59 -23.16 -2.36 25.57
CA ASN A 59 -24.00 -1.18 25.28
C ASN A 59 -23.52 -0.38 24.05
N ASN A 60 -22.29 -0.59 23.60
CA ASN A 60 -21.70 0.00 22.40
C ASN A 60 -21.74 -0.95 21.18
N SER A 61 -22.53 -2.02 21.22
CA SER A 61 -22.69 -2.90 20.07
C SER A 61 -23.47 -2.20 18.96
N PHE A 62 -23.01 -2.34 17.72
CA PHE A 62 -23.76 -1.91 16.55
C PHE A 62 -25.16 -2.54 16.52
N SER A 63 -26.14 -1.80 15.98
CA SER A 63 -27.50 -2.31 15.82
C SER A 63 -27.54 -3.45 14.80
N THR A 64 -28.58 -4.28 14.89
CA THR A 64 -28.82 -5.38 13.95
C THR A 64 -29.02 -4.88 12.52
N GLU A 65 -29.68 -3.73 12.38
CA GLU A 65 -29.95 -3.07 11.10
C GLU A 65 -28.65 -2.57 10.49
N PHE A 66 -27.79 -1.93 11.28
CA PHE A 66 -26.47 -1.48 10.82
C PHE A 66 -25.63 -2.66 10.31
N ARG A 67 -25.58 -3.76 11.06
CA ARG A 67 -24.87 -4.98 10.62
C ARG A 67 -25.47 -5.51 9.31
N ALA A 68 -26.80 -5.59 9.19
CA ALA A 68 -27.46 -6.09 7.98
C ALA A 68 -27.12 -5.23 6.75
N THR A 69 -27.14 -3.91 6.88
CA THR A 69 -26.73 -2.98 5.81
C THR A 69 -25.29 -3.21 5.38
N VAL A 70 -24.36 -3.34 6.32
CA VAL A 70 -22.93 -3.60 6.02
C VAL A 70 -22.77 -4.93 5.29
N ILE A 71 -23.42 -6.01 5.75
CA ILE A 71 -23.33 -7.33 5.11
C ILE A 71 -23.93 -7.32 3.70
N SER A 72 -25.04 -6.61 3.49
CA SER A 72 -25.65 -6.46 2.16
C SER A 72 -24.68 -5.81 1.18
N LEU A 73 -24.03 -4.70 1.58
CA LEU A 73 -23.02 -4.03 0.77
C LEU A 73 -21.82 -4.91 0.47
N LEU A 74 -21.35 -5.69 1.46
CA LEU A 74 -20.25 -6.64 1.26
C LEU A 74 -20.60 -7.70 0.21
N LYS A 75 -21.77 -8.33 0.33
CA LYS A 75 -22.21 -9.38 -0.60
C LYS A 75 -22.46 -8.84 -2.01
N GLY A 76 -23.00 -7.64 -2.12
CA GLY A 76 -23.34 -7.03 -3.42
C GLY A 76 -22.15 -6.42 -4.15
N ARG A 77 -21.33 -5.61 -3.47
CA ARG A 77 -20.34 -4.74 -4.14
C ARG A 77 -18.88 -5.05 -3.77
N TYR A 78 -18.64 -5.74 -2.65
CA TYR A 78 -17.30 -5.94 -2.10
C TYR A 78 -16.97 -7.42 -1.80
N ALA A 79 -17.56 -8.35 -2.54
CA ALA A 79 -17.52 -9.78 -2.23
C ALA A 79 -16.09 -10.36 -2.20
N ASP A 80 -15.18 -9.83 -3.02
CA ASP A 80 -13.78 -10.22 -3.16
C ASP A 80 -12.79 -9.27 -2.44
N PHE A 81 -13.29 -8.33 -1.64
CA PHE A 81 -12.45 -7.37 -0.92
C PHE A 81 -11.93 -7.99 0.37
N GLY A 82 -10.67 -7.68 0.71
CA GLY A 82 -10.15 -7.99 2.04
C GLY A 82 -10.78 -7.09 3.11
N PRO A 83 -10.80 -7.50 4.39
CA PRO A 83 -11.44 -6.75 5.47
C PRO A 83 -10.95 -5.30 5.59
N THR A 84 -9.64 -5.07 5.45
CA THR A 84 -9.06 -3.72 5.52
C THR A 84 -9.60 -2.84 4.39
N PHE A 85 -9.52 -3.32 3.15
CA PHE A 85 -9.94 -2.55 1.99
C PHE A 85 -11.46 -2.34 1.93
N ALA A 86 -12.25 -3.35 2.29
CA ALA A 86 -13.69 -3.22 2.42
C ALA A 86 -14.07 -2.18 3.49
N CYS A 87 -13.39 -2.17 4.64
CA CYS A 87 -13.63 -1.19 5.71
C CYS A 87 -13.34 0.24 5.24
N GLU A 88 -12.28 0.42 4.45
CA GLU A 88 -11.94 1.71 3.86
C GLU A 88 -13.04 2.19 2.92
N LYS A 89 -13.53 1.33 2.02
CA LYS A 89 -14.61 1.69 1.07
C LYS A 89 -15.98 1.87 1.72
N LEU A 90 -16.28 1.14 2.78
CA LEU A 90 -17.47 1.39 3.59
C LEU A 90 -17.43 2.79 4.22
N ARG A 91 -16.25 3.25 4.66
CA ARG A 91 -16.09 4.61 5.19
C ARG A 91 -16.12 5.68 4.10
N GLU A 92 -15.33 5.51 3.04
CA GLU A 92 -15.13 6.51 1.98
C GLU A 92 -16.38 6.72 1.12
N ILE A 93 -17.08 5.63 0.75
CA ILE A 93 -18.20 5.68 -0.20
C ILE A 93 -19.55 5.73 0.52
N HIS A 94 -19.69 5.05 1.66
CA HIS A 94 -20.98 4.88 2.34
C HIS A 94 -21.07 5.63 3.69
N GLY A 95 -19.99 6.28 4.14
CA GLY A 95 -19.94 6.96 5.44
C GLY A 95 -20.04 6.02 6.65
N LEU A 96 -19.94 4.70 6.45
CA LEU A 96 -20.11 3.70 7.50
C LEU A 96 -18.79 3.48 8.24
N SER A 97 -18.73 3.96 9.48
CA SER A 97 -17.53 3.87 10.31
C SER A 97 -17.60 2.70 11.29
N LEU A 98 -16.70 1.74 11.11
CA LEU A 98 -16.46 0.64 12.04
C LEU A 98 -14.97 0.27 12.06
N SER A 99 -14.58 -0.56 13.03
CA SER A 99 -13.22 -1.07 13.10
C SER A 99 -13.01 -2.23 12.11
N VAL A 100 -11.78 -2.36 11.58
CA VAL A 100 -11.41 -3.46 10.68
C VAL A 100 -11.65 -4.82 11.34
N GLU A 101 -11.38 -4.95 12.63
CA GLU A 101 -11.56 -6.21 13.36
C GLU A 101 -13.05 -6.57 13.53
N THR A 102 -13.92 -5.58 13.72
CA THR A 102 -15.38 -5.82 13.72
C THR A 102 -15.84 -6.35 12.36
N LEU A 103 -15.41 -5.71 11.27
CA LEU A 103 -15.77 -6.13 9.92
C LEU A 103 -15.22 -7.53 9.60
N ARG A 104 -13.95 -7.81 9.97
CA ARG A 104 -13.31 -9.11 9.80
C ARG A 104 -14.12 -10.22 10.46
N LYS A 105 -14.56 -10.03 11.72
CA LYS A 105 -15.39 -11.02 12.44
C LYS A 105 -16.71 -11.27 11.72
N TRP A 106 -17.40 -10.22 11.29
CA TRP A 106 -18.65 -10.36 10.54
C TRP A 106 -18.44 -11.08 9.20
N MET A 107 -17.36 -10.78 8.49
CA MET A 107 -17.03 -11.48 7.23
C MET A 107 -16.72 -12.97 7.45
N ILE A 108 -16.09 -13.34 8.57
CA ILE A 108 -15.85 -14.75 8.92
C ILE A 108 -17.18 -15.45 9.26
N GLU A 109 -18.03 -14.81 10.07
CA GLU A 109 -19.36 -15.34 10.44
C GLU A 109 -20.25 -15.57 9.22
N GLU A 110 -20.19 -14.69 8.23
CA GLU A 110 -20.95 -14.79 6.97
C GLU A 110 -20.26 -15.66 5.90
N GLY A 111 -19.08 -16.22 6.19
CA GLY A 111 -18.31 -17.05 5.25
C GLY A 111 -17.68 -16.28 4.08
N LEU A 112 -17.72 -14.95 4.09
CA LEU A 112 -17.13 -14.05 3.09
C LEU A 112 -15.60 -13.96 3.19
N TRP A 113 -15.05 -14.27 4.36
CA TRP A 113 -13.60 -14.26 4.58
C TRP A 113 -13.15 -15.53 5.27
N ARG A 114 -12.15 -16.19 4.70
CA ARG A 114 -11.49 -17.35 5.31
C ARG A 114 -10.15 -16.95 5.87
N GLU A 115 -9.86 -17.40 7.09
CA GLU A 115 -8.56 -17.18 7.70
C GLU A 115 -7.50 -18.00 6.94
N ARG A 116 -6.63 -17.30 6.19
CA ARG A 116 -5.53 -17.95 5.48
C ARG A 116 -4.47 -18.39 6.48
N ARG A 117 -4.12 -19.67 6.45
CA ARG A 117 -3.01 -20.24 7.24
C ARG A 117 -1.74 -19.44 6.93
N ARG A 118 -1.09 -18.89 7.95
CA ARG A 118 0.12 -18.08 7.79
C ARG A 118 1.21 -18.97 7.19
N LYS A 119 1.59 -18.73 5.93
CA LYS A 119 2.75 -19.41 5.34
C LYS A 119 3.99 -19.06 6.16
N ILE A 120 4.83 -20.03 6.47
CA ILE A 120 6.12 -19.80 7.12
C ILE A 120 6.93 -18.89 6.20
N ALA A 121 7.17 -17.66 6.65
CA ALA A 121 7.95 -16.71 5.88
C ALA A 121 9.40 -17.18 5.90
N ARG A 122 9.98 -17.39 4.73
CA ARG A 122 11.44 -17.53 4.61
C ARG A 122 12.06 -16.20 5.04
N ILE A 123 12.92 -16.23 6.05
CA ILE A 123 13.59 -15.04 6.58
C ILE A 123 14.71 -14.69 5.59
N TYR A 124 14.43 -13.75 4.70
CA TYR A 124 15.45 -13.14 3.84
C TYR A 124 15.94 -11.84 4.47
N GLN A 125 17.25 -11.61 4.45
CA GLN A 125 17.82 -10.31 4.84
C GLN A 125 17.30 -9.24 3.88
N ARG A 126 16.63 -8.22 4.43
CA ARG A 126 16.12 -7.10 3.64
C ARG A 126 17.23 -6.09 3.43
N ARG A 127 17.38 -5.60 2.21
CA ARG A 127 18.21 -4.42 1.93
C ARG A 127 17.66 -3.21 2.69
N MET A 128 18.55 -2.45 3.33
CA MET A 128 18.20 -1.16 3.92
C MET A 128 17.73 -0.19 2.81
N ARG A 129 16.72 0.63 3.15
CA ARG A 129 16.23 1.70 2.29
C ARG A 129 17.30 2.77 2.12
N ARG A 130 17.33 3.43 0.96
CA ARG A 130 18.05 4.71 0.84
C ARG A 130 17.52 5.74 1.86
N PRO A 131 18.38 6.62 2.39
CA PRO A 131 17.97 7.61 3.38
C PRO A 131 16.95 8.63 2.85
N SER A 132 17.19 9.17 1.66
CA SER A 132 16.48 10.35 1.14
C SER A 132 15.52 10.00 0.01
N TYR A 133 14.47 10.80 -0.12
CA TYR A 133 13.53 10.76 -1.25
C TYR A 133 14.26 11.12 -2.55
N GLY A 134 14.06 10.36 -3.63
CA GLY A 134 14.70 10.61 -4.93
C GLY A 134 16.10 10.03 -5.13
N GLU A 135 16.68 9.41 -4.09
CA GLU A 135 18.02 8.82 -4.19
C GLU A 135 18.01 7.52 -5.00
N LEU A 136 16.92 6.74 -4.93
CA LEU A 136 16.78 5.53 -5.71
C LEU A 136 15.32 5.23 -6.03
N ILE A 137 15.04 5.11 -7.33
CA ILE A 137 13.71 4.75 -7.82
C ILE A 137 13.75 3.34 -8.39
N GLN A 138 12.94 2.46 -7.84
CA GLN A 138 12.74 1.11 -8.38
C GLN A 138 11.74 1.17 -9.53
N ILE A 139 12.14 0.64 -10.68
CA ILE A 139 11.30 0.55 -11.87
C ILE A 139 10.99 -0.91 -12.20
N ASP A 140 9.76 -1.18 -12.59
CA ASP A 140 9.33 -2.53 -12.99
C ASP A 140 8.14 -2.49 -13.95
N GLY A 141 8.03 -3.53 -14.76
CA GLY A 141 6.87 -3.80 -15.61
C GLY A 141 6.02 -4.87 -14.97
N SER A 142 4.72 -4.61 -14.86
CA SER A 142 3.75 -5.54 -14.26
C SER A 142 2.66 -5.91 -15.28
N PRO A 143 2.90 -6.93 -16.13
CA PRO A 143 1.87 -7.49 -16.99
C PRO A 143 0.80 -8.16 -16.14
N HIS A 144 -0.45 -7.71 -16.27
CA HIS A 144 -1.55 -8.25 -15.48
C HIS A 144 -2.89 -8.07 -16.21
N ASP A 145 -3.91 -8.76 -15.71
CA ASP A 145 -5.28 -8.57 -16.17
C ASP A 145 -5.93 -7.38 -15.47
N TRP A 146 -5.38 -6.19 -15.71
CA TRP A 146 -5.68 -4.98 -14.94
C TRP A 146 -7.15 -4.55 -15.02
N PHE A 147 -7.79 -4.80 -16.14
CA PHE A 147 -9.21 -4.49 -16.37
C PHE A 147 -10.13 -5.70 -16.12
N GLU A 148 -9.59 -6.85 -15.67
CA GLU A 148 -10.34 -8.10 -15.60
C GLU A 148 -11.06 -8.37 -16.94
N ASN A 149 -12.34 -8.73 -16.91
CA ASN A 149 -13.15 -8.94 -18.12
C ASN A 149 -13.63 -7.63 -18.79
N ARG A 150 -13.25 -6.45 -18.27
CA ARG A 150 -13.73 -5.15 -18.80
C ARG A 150 -12.91 -4.64 -19.98
N GLY A 151 -11.67 -5.09 -20.14
CA GLY A 151 -10.75 -4.57 -21.15
C GLY A 151 -9.61 -5.53 -21.46
N PRO A 152 -8.77 -5.22 -22.47
CA PRO A 152 -7.66 -6.08 -22.87
C PRO A 152 -6.56 -6.11 -21.79
N ARG A 153 -5.85 -7.23 -21.70
CA ARG A 153 -4.65 -7.34 -20.86
C ARG A 153 -3.61 -6.31 -21.28
N CYS A 154 -2.91 -5.76 -20.31
CA CYS A 154 -1.90 -4.73 -20.53
C CYS A 154 -0.78 -4.82 -19.48
N THR A 155 0.22 -3.95 -19.60
CA THR A 155 1.31 -3.82 -18.63
C THR A 155 1.20 -2.48 -17.92
N LEU A 156 1.41 -2.49 -16.61
CA LEU A 156 1.62 -1.29 -15.81
C LEU A 156 3.12 -1.07 -15.64
N ILE A 157 3.63 0.07 -16.09
CA ILE A 157 4.98 0.53 -15.76
C ILE A 157 4.91 1.22 -14.40
N VAL A 158 5.78 0.82 -13.47
CA VAL A 158 5.73 1.24 -12.07
C VAL A 158 7.06 1.85 -11.66
N PHE A 159 7.02 3.06 -11.08
CA PHE A 159 8.17 3.74 -10.47
C PHE A 159 7.88 3.92 -8.99
N ILE A 160 8.75 3.42 -8.12
CA ILE A 160 8.59 3.48 -6.65
C ILE A 160 9.86 4.02 -6.01
N ASP A 161 9.70 5.02 -5.14
CA ASP A 161 10.82 5.53 -4.35
C ASP A 161 11.22 4.54 -3.24
N ASP A 162 12.51 4.23 -3.15
CA ASP A 162 13.04 3.23 -2.21
C ASP A 162 12.94 3.67 -0.74
N ALA A 163 13.12 4.96 -0.47
CA ALA A 163 13.13 5.55 0.86
C ALA A 163 11.72 5.59 1.46
N THR A 164 10.74 6.01 0.67
CA THR A 164 9.37 6.30 1.11
C THR A 164 8.37 5.22 0.75
N SER A 165 8.68 4.35 -0.22
CA SER A 165 7.71 3.43 -0.86
C SER A 165 6.54 4.14 -1.56
N ALA A 166 6.68 5.44 -1.84
CA ALA A 166 5.72 6.20 -2.64
C ALA A 166 5.72 5.72 -4.09
N LEU A 167 4.54 5.68 -4.71
CA LEU A 167 4.38 5.57 -6.15
C LEU A 167 4.74 6.91 -6.77
N MET A 168 5.75 6.91 -7.63
CA MET A 168 6.29 8.13 -8.22
C MET A 168 5.73 8.40 -9.60
N ALA A 169 5.57 7.33 -10.37
CA ALA A 169 4.91 7.35 -11.66
C ALA A 169 4.31 5.97 -11.93
N LEU A 170 3.12 5.98 -12.53
CA LEU A 170 2.44 4.80 -13.05
C LEU A 170 2.03 5.08 -14.50
N ARG A 171 2.12 4.09 -15.38
CA ARG A 171 1.55 4.19 -16.73
C ARG A 171 1.11 2.83 -17.25
N PHE A 172 -0.15 2.73 -17.65
CA PHE A 172 -0.66 1.61 -18.41
C PHE A 172 -0.23 1.72 -19.88
N VAL A 173 0.26 0.60 -20.41
CA VAL A 173 0.70 0.46 -21.80
C VAL A 173 0.30 -0.91 -22.35
N PRO A 174 0.09 -1.07 -23.67
CA PRO A 174 -0.28 -2.36 -24.24
C PRO A 174 0.75 -3.47 -23.97
N ALA A 175 2.03 -3.12 -23.96
CA ALA A 175 3.14 -4.04 -23.71
C ALA A 175 4.34 -3.33 -23.08
N GLU A 176 5.17 -4.09 -22.37
CA GLU A 176 6.41 -3.58 -21.79
C GLU A 176 7.45 -3.31 -22.88
N THR A 177 7.83 -2.03 -23.06
CA THR A 177 8.78 -1.62 -24.11
C THR A 177 9.71 -0.53 -23.60
N THR A 178 10.88 -0.37 -24.23
CA THR A 178 11.79 0.75 -23.97
C THR A 178 11.08 2.10 -24.09
N ARG A 179 10.21 2.26 -25.10
CA ARG A 179 9.45 3.49 -25.31
C ARG A 179 8.51 3.78 -24.15
N ALA A 180 7.82 2.78 -23.63
CA ALA A 180 6.95 2.94 -22.46
C ALA A 180 7.73 3.45 -21.24
N TYR A 181 8.94 2.92 -20.99
CA TYR A 181 9.79 3.40 -19.90
C TYR A 181 10.29 4.83 -20.13
N MET A 182 10.68 5.17 -21.36
CA MET A 182 11.10 6.54 -21.71
C MET A 182 9.96 7.55 -21.53
N GLU A 183 8.76 7.23 -22.01
CA GLU A 183 7.57 8.07 -21.85
C GLU A 183 7.20 8.23 -20.37
N THR A 184 7.33 7.17 -19.58
CA THR A 184 7.08 7.19 -18.12
C THR A 184 8.10 8.02 -17.38
N LEU A 185 9.39 7.83 -17.69
CA LEU A 185 10.46 8.64 -17.12
C LEU A 185 10.31 10.12 -17.50
N ARG A 186 9.89 10.44 -18.72
CA ARG A 186 9.66 11.83 -19.11
C ARG A 186 8.59 12.51 -18.25
N GLY A 187 7.47 11.84 -18.00
CA GLY A 187 6.45 12.34 -17.07
C GLY A 187 7.00 12.50 -15.65
N TYR A 188 7.72 11.49 -15.17
CA TYR A 188 8.38 11.53 -13.87
C TYR A 188 9.30 12.75 -13.71
N LEU A 189 10.12 13.07 -14.72
CA LEU A 189 11.06 14.20 -14.65
C LEU A 189 10.32 15.53 -14.50
N ASN A 190 9.18 15.69 -15.17
CA ASN A 190 8.37 16.91 -15.06
C ASN A 190 7.79 17.09 -13.66
N ASP A 191 7.39 15.98 -13.03
CA ASP A 191 6.72 16.02 -11.73
C ASP A 191 7.71 16.12 -10.56
N HIS A 192 8.89 15.51 -10.67
CA HIS A 192 9.80 15.30 -9.53
C HIS A 192 11.24 15.77 -9.74
N GLY A 193 11.67 15.98 -10.99
CA GLY A 193 13.08 16.19 -11.33
C GLY A 193 13.85 14.89 -11.60
N VAL A 194 15.18 15.00 -11.71
CA VAL A 194 16.09 13.89 -12.05
C VAL A 194 16.46 13.11 -10.79
N PRO A 195 16.15 11.80 -10.68
CA PRO A 195 16.57 11.00 -9.54
C PRO A 195 18.06 10.65 -9.63
N LEU A 196 18.71 10.35 -8.50
CA LEU A 196 20.13 9.98 -8.53
C LEU A 196 20.37 8.63 -9.20
N ALA A 197 19.48 7.66 -8.99
CA ALA A 197 19.62 6.32 -9.53
C ALA A 197 18.29 5.64 -9.86
N LEU A 198 18.30 4.79 -10.89
CA LEU A 198 17.20 3.85 -11.18
C LEU A 198 17.63 2.42 -10.89
N TYR A 199 16.77 1.69 -10.19
CA TYR A 199 16.93 0.27 -9.89
C TYR A 199 16.02 -0.57 -10.76
N SER A 200 16.61 -1.45 -11.57
CA SER A 200 15.87 -2.33 -12.49
C SER A 200 16.37 -3.78 -12.44
N ASP A 201 15.53 -4.70 -12.91
CA ASP A 201 15.94 -6.08 -13.16
C ASP A 201 16.84 -6.18 -14.41
N ARG A 202 17.55 -7.30 -14.58
CA ARG A 202 18.38 -7.59 -15.77
C ARG A 202 17.55 -7.95 -17.01
N HIS A 203 16.36 -7.39 -17.15
CA HIS A 203 15.54 -7.62 -18.34
C HIS A 203 16.24 -7.05 -19.59
N SER A 204 15.96 -7.62 -20.76
CA SER A 204 16.61 -7.25 -22.03
C SER A 204 16.42 -5.78 -22.45
N ILE A 205 15.44 -5.10 -21.85
CA ILE A 205 15.18 -3.67 -21.99
C ILE A 205 16.31 -2.83 -21.35
N PHE A 206 16.93 -3.36 -20.29
CA PHE A 206 17.94 -2.69 -19.47
C PHE A 206 19.37 -3.15 -19.78
N ARG A 207 19.52 -4.32 -20.40
CA ARG A 207 20.82 -4.87 -20.85
C ARG A 207 20.71 -5.56 -22.21
N VAL A 208 21.68 -5.32 -23.08
CA VAL A 208 21.83 -6.08 -24.34
C VAL A 208 22.27 -7.51 -23.99
N ASN A 209 21.42 -8.49 -24.28
CA ASN A 209 21.68 -9.91 -24.01
C ASN A 209 22.45 -10.63 -25.13
N ASN A 210 22.89 -9.91 -26.17
CA ASN A 210 23.66 -10.48 -27.28
C ASN A 210 25.17 -10.43 -26.95
N PRO A 211 25.87 -11.58 -26.83
CA PRO A 211 27.30 -11.63 -26.53
C PRO A 211 28.18 -10.97 -27.61
N GLU A 212 27.71 -10.84 -28.86
CA GLU A 212 28.45 -10.11 -29.91
C GLU A 212 28.35 -8.58 -29.79
N ARG A 213 27.45 -8.07 -28.93
CA ARG A 213 27.24 -6.63 -28.65
C ARG A 213 27.46 -6.30 -27.18
N GLU A 214 28.30 -7.10 -26.52
CA GLU A 214 28.69 -6.88 -25.13
C GLU A 214 29.40 -5.52 -25.01
N GLY A 215 28.73 -4.55 -24.37
CA GLY A 215 29.22 -3.17 -24.21
C GLY A 215 28.32 -2.09 -24.83
N GLU A 216 27.38 -2.45 -25.70
CA GLU A 216 26.40 -1.49 -26.22
C GLU A 216 25.31 -1.18 -25.18
N LEU A 217 25.08 0.11 -24.93
CA LEU A 217 23.99 0.56 -24.05
C LEU A 217 22.65 0.32 -24.73
N THR A 218 21.65 -0.17 -24.00
CA THR A 218 20.27 -0.14 -24.51
C THR A 218 19.84 1.31 -24.72
N GLN A 219 18.85 1.55 -25.58
CA GLN A 219 18.33 2.90 -25.82
C GLN A 219 17.90 3.58 -24.51
N PHE A 220 17.30 2.80 -23.59
CA PHE A 220 16.92 3.30 -22.28
C PHE A 220 18.12 3.65 -21.41
N THR A 221 19.10 2.74 -21.29
CA THR A 221 20.31 2.97 -20.50
C THR A 221 21.13 4.15 -21.04
N ARG A 222 21.15 4.36 -22.36
CA ARG A 222 21.72 5.56 -22.96
C ARG A 222 21.00 6.81 -22.47
N ALA A 223 19.67 6.87 -22.60
CA ALA A 223 18.89 8.04 -22.22
C ALA A 223 19.10 8.42 -20.74
N ILE A 224 19.03 7.46 -19.83
CA ILE A 224 19.19 7.73 -18.39
C ILE A 224 20.62 8.15 -18.03
N LYS A 225 21.65 7.59 -18.68
CA LYS A 225 23.02 8.05 -18.51
C LYS A 225 23.24 9.47 -19.02
N THR A 226 22.62 9.84 -20.15
CA THR A 226 22.66 11.23 -20.65
C THR A 226 22.01 12.20 -19.67
N LEU A 227 20.98 11.77 -18.95
CA LEU A 227 20.33 12.56 -17.89
C LEU A 227 21.14 12.60 -16.58
N GLY A 228 22.29 11.91 -16.50
CA GLY A 228 23.10 11.82 -15.27
C GLY A 228 22.57 10.84 -14.23
N ILE A 229 21.62 9.98 -14.59
CA ILE A 229 21.01 9.02 -13.67
C ILE A 229 21.81 7.71 -13.65
N GLU A 230 22.18 7.23 -12.46
CA GLU A 230 22.92 5.99 -12.30
C GLU A 230 22.03 4.74 -12.52
N PRO A 231 22.34 3.86 -13.48
CA PRO A 231 21.63 2.59 -13.64
C PRO A 231 22.17 1.53 -12.67
N ILE A 232 21.30 1.03 -11.77
CA ILE A 232 21.61 -0.09 -10.87
C ILE A 232 20.80 -1.31 -11.31
N HIS A 233 21.49 -2.38 -11.68
CA HIS A 233 20.85 -3.65 -12.08
C HIS A 233 20.93 -4.69 -10.96
N ALA A 234 19.82 -5.37 -10.70
CA ALA A 234 19.77 -6.44 -9.71
C ALA A 234 20.69 -7.62 -10.09
N ASN A 235 21.60 -8.02 -9.19
CA ASN A 235 22.37 -9.25 -9.35
C ASN A 235 21.62 -10.48 -8.81
N SER A 236 20.55 -10.28 -8.04
CA SER A 236 19.72 -11.37 -7.52
C SER A 236 18.26 -10.94 -7.25
N PRO A 237 17.29 -11.88 -7.31
CA PRO A 237 15.88 -11.62 -6.99
C PRO A 237 15.66 -11.11 -5.56
N GLN A 238 16.58 -11.42 -4.64
CA GLN A 238 16.45 -11.07 -3.22
C GLN A 238 16.43 -9.56 -2.96
N ALA A 239 16.96 -8.76 -3.89
CA ALA A 239 16.98 -7.30 -3.78
C ALA A 239 15.68 -6.61 -4.29
N LYS A 240 14.75 -7.37 -4.90
CA LYS A 240 13.52 -6.87 -5.56
C LYS A 240 12.25 -6.96 -4.70
N GLY A 241 12.32 -7.51 -3.49
CA GLY A 241 11.14 -7.77 -2.64
C GLY A 241 10.33 -6.54 -2.20
N ARG A 242 10.71 -5.31 -2.54
CA ARG A 242 9.92 -4.09 -2.29
C ARG A 242 8.99 -3.79 -3.46
N VAL A 243 9.51 -3.65 -4.67
CA VAL A 243 8.69 -3.47 -5.89
C VAL A 243 7.76 -4.66 -6.12
N GLU A 244 8.20 -5.90 -5.85
CA GLU A 244 7.32 -7.07 -5.93
C GLU A 244 6.11 -6.98 -4.99
N ARG A 245 6.33 -6.53 -3.74
CA ARG A 245 5.25 -6.33 -2.78
C ARG A 245 4.33 -5.18 -3.18
N ALA A 246 4.89 -4.09 -3.71
CA ALA A 246 4.08 -3.00 -4.24
C ALA A 246 3.24 -3.48 -5.43
N ASN A 247 3.81 -4.24 -6.35
CA ASN A 247 3.09 -4.83 -7.48
C ASN A 247 1.97 -5.77 -7.02
N GLN A 248 2.19 -6.60 -5.99
CA GLN A 248 1.11 -7.43 -5.42
C GLN A 248 -0.01 -6.57 -4.83
N THR A 249 0.32 -5.51 -4.10
CA THR A 249 -0.68 -4.58 -3.56
C THR A 249 -1.43 -3.88 -4.68
N LEU A 250 -0.75 -3.43 -5.73
CA LEU A 250 -1.37 -2.81 -6.90
C LEU A 250 -2.29 -3.81 -7.62
N GLN A 251 -1.80 -5.01 -7.94
CA GLN A 251 -2.58 -6.06 -8.62
C GLN A 251 -3.86 -6.45 -7.85
N ASP A 252 -3.88 -6.36 -6.53
CA ASP A 252 -5.11 -6.54 -5.75
C ASP A 252 -5.97 -5.28 -5.71
N ARG A 253 -5.38 -4.14 -5.36
CA ARG A 253 -6.12 -2.92 -5.00
C ARG A 253 -6.48 -2.07 -6.20
N LEU A 254 -5.52 -1.79 -7.09
CA LEU A 254 -5.72 -0.93 -8.25
C LEU A 254 -6.79 -1.50 -9.19
N VAL A 255 -6.80 -2.82 -9.39
CA VAL A 255 -7.84 -3.52 -10.17
C VAL A 255 -9.24 -3.22 -9.61
N LYS A 256 -9.40 -3.36 -8.29
CA LYS A 256 -10.67 -3.14 -7.60
C LYS A 256 -11.07 -1.66 -7.58
N GLU A 257 -10.11 -0.74 -7.42
CA GLU A 257 -10.37 0.70 -7.48
C GLU A 257 -10.87 1.10 -8.87
N MET A 258 -10.21 0.65 -9.94
CA MET A 258 -10.67 0.87 -11.32
C MET A 258 -12.05 0.27 -11.55
N ARG A 259 -12.36 -0.90 -10.97
CA ARG A 259 -13.69 -1.51 -11.05
C ARG A 259 -14.75 -0.65 -10.40
N LEU A 260 -14.45 -0.02 -9.26
CA LEU A 260 -15.39 0.89 -8.59
C LEU A 260 -15.66 2.17 -9.41
N GLN A 261 -14.70 2.58 -10.23
CA GLN A 261 -14.80 3.73 -11.15
C GLN A 261 -15.30 3.35 -12.55
N ASN A 262 -15.61 2.08 -12.82
CA ASN A 262 -15.97 1.54 -14.14
C ASN A 262 -14.95 1.82 -15.26
N ILE A 263 -13.66 1.94 -14.91
CA ILE A 263 -12.58 2.16 -15.88
C ILE A 263 -12.30 0.85 -16.63
N SER A 264 -12.19 0.87 -17.95
CA SER A 264 -12.06 -0.35 -18.77
C SER A 264 -11.01 -0.28 -19.88
N ASP A 265 -10.32 0.83 -20.01
CA ASP A 265 -9.34 1.08 -21.07
C ASP A 265 -8.10 1.83 -20.55
N ILE A 266 -7.02 1.75 -21.34
CA ILE A 266 -5.71 2.31 -20.98
C ILE A 266 -5.75 3.84 -20.89
N GLU A 267 -6.50 4.51 -21.77
CA GLU A 267 -6.52 5.96 -21.85
C GLU A 267 -7.20 6.56 -20.62
N THR A 268 -8.41 6.11 -20.31
CA THR A 268 -9.16 6.50 -19.12
C THR A 268 -8.39 6.14 -17.84
N ALA A 269 -7.75 4.97 -17.79
CA ALA A 269 -6.95 4.57 -16.65
C ALA A 269 -5.77 5.52 -16.43
N ASN A 270 -5.01 5.84 -17.48
CA ASN A 270 -3.88 6.75 -17.41
C ASN A 270 -4.29 8.17 -16.99
N ALA A 271 -5.45 8.66 -17.43
CA ALA A 271 -5.98 9.96 -17.00
C ALA A 271 -6.35 9.98 -15.49
N TRP A 272 -6.77 8.83 -14.94
CA TRP A 272 -7.16 8.69 -13.54
C TRP A 272 -6.01 8.36 -12.58
N LEU A 273 -4.89 7.82 -13.09
CA LEU A 273 -3.73 7.41 -12.28
C LEU A 273 -3.20 8.50 -11.32
N PRO A 274 -3.12 9.80 -11.67
CA PRO A 274 -2.65 10.83 -10.74
C PRO A 274 -3.47 10.88 -9.44
N THR A 275 -4.79 10.83 -9.54
CA THR A 275 -5.70 10.80 -8.38
C THR A 275 -5.48 9.53 -7.53
N PHE A 276 -5.27 8.39 -8.18
CA PHE A 276 -4.98 7.14 -7.48
C PHE A 276 -3.62 7.20 -6.75
N ILE A 277 -2.58 7.72 -7.40
CA ILE A 277 -1.23 7.84 -6.84
C ILE A 277 -1.27 8.70 -5.59
N GLU A 278 -1.94 9.85 -5.64
CA GLU A 278 -2.10 10.74 -4.48
C GLU A 278 -2.78 10.03 -3.31
N ALA A 279 -3.94 9.41 -3.55
CA ALA A 279 -4.68 8.69 -2.51
C ALA A 279 -3.88 7.51 -1.94
N TYR A 280 -3.14 6.79 -2.79
CA TYR A 280 -2.28 5.69 -2.38
C TYR A 280 -1.13 6.17 -1.51
N ASN A 281 -0.40 7.20 -1.96
CA ASN A 281 0.76 7.73 -1.25
C ASN A 281 0.38 8.31 0.11
N ASN A 282 -0.74 9.05 0.18
CA ASN A 282 -1.26 9.56 1.46
C ASN A 282 -1.54 8.46 2.49
N ARG A 283 -1.79 7.22 2.05
CA ARG A 283 -2.10 6.09 2.92
C ARG A 283 -0.90 5.19 3.20
N PHE A 284 -0.01 5.00 2.22
CA PHE A 284 1.00 3.94 2.26
C PHE A 284 2.45 4.44 2.20
N ALA A 285 2.68 5.67 1.76
CA ALA A 285 4.02 6.24 1.80
C ALA A 285 4.46 6.43 3.26
N THR A 286 5.75 6.26 3.50
CA THR A 286 6.36 6.44 4.82
C THR A 286 7.37 7.56 4.75
N SER A 287 7.58 8.26 5.87
CA SER A 287 8.64 9.28 5.94
C SER A 287 10.01 8.68 5.62
N PRO A 288 10.82 9.37 4.79
CA PRO A 288 12.21 8.99 4.57
C PRO A 288 13.04 9.14 5.86
N ARG A 289 14.25 8.58 5.89
CA ARG A 289 15.12 8.66 7.08
C ARG A 289 15.64 10.08 7.29
N THR A 290 15.87 10.78 6.20
CA THR A 290 16.31 12.17 6.11
C THR A 290 15.23 12.98 5.40
N THR A 291 15.07 14.24 5.76
CA THR A 291 14.06 15.13 5.15
C THR A 291 14.47 15.66 3.78
N ASP A 292 15.70 15.37 3.35
CA ASP A 292 16.26 15.87 2.11
C ASP A 292 15.58 15.26 0.88
N ASN A 293 15.37 16.09 -0.13
CA ASN A 293 15.01 15.68 -1.47
C ASN A 293 16.29 15.57 -2.31
N ALA A 294 16.61 14.37 -2.78
CA ALA A 294 17.81 14.09 -3.56
C ALA A 294 17.61 14.25 -5.08
N HIS A 295 16.40 14.62 -5.54
CA HIS A 295 16.19 14.95 -6.94
C HIS A 295 17.01 16.17 -7.35
N LEU A 296 17.54 16.13 -8.57
CA LEU A 296 18.21 17.25 -9.21
C LEU A 296 17.25 17.95 -10.16
N ASP A 297 17.52 19.22 -10.43
CA ASP A 297 16.75 19.98 -11.41
C ASP A 297 16.97 19.42 -12.83
N VAL A 298 15.93 19.51 -13.67
CA VAL A 298 16.04 19.15 -15.08
C VAL A 298 16.67 20.31 -15.83
N HIS A 299 17.97 20.22 -16.13
CA HIS A 299 18.70 21.27 -16.85
C HIS A 299 18.58 21.21 -18.38
N HIS A 300 18.01 20.14 -18.92
CA HIS A 300 17.84 19.95 -20.36
C HIS A 300 16.60 20.69 -20.85
N SER A 301 16.70 21.34 -21.99
CA SER A 301 15.57 21.92 -22.72
C SER A 301 14.61 20.82 -23.22
N GLU A 302 13.39 21.21 -23.55
CA GLU A 302 12.37 20.28 -24.05
C GLU A 302 12.79 19.61 -25.38
N GLU A 303 13.54 20.33 -26.23
CA GLU A 303 14.11 19.78 -27.46
C GLU A 303 15.19 18.73 -27.19
N GLU A 304 16.09 19.01 -26.23
CA GLU A 304 17.12 18.06 -25.79
C GLU A 304 16.50 16.82 -25.16
N LEU A 305 15.47 16.98 -24.31
CA LEU A 305 14.71 15.86 -23.76
C LEU A 305 14.05 15.04 -24.87
N GLY A 306 13.47 15.70 -25.88
CA GLY A 306 12.93 15.04 -27.07
C GLY A 306 13.97 14.20 -27.80
N TYR A 307 15.19 14.71 -27.93
CA TYR A 307 16.31 13.97 -28.52
C TYR A 307 16.79 12.81 -27.63
N ILE A 308 16.92 13.02 -26.32
CA ILE A 308 17.34 12.02 -25.33
C ILE A 308 16.38 10.83 -25.31
N PHE A 309 15.07 11.08 -25.37
CA PHE A 309 14.03 10.05 -25.38
C PHE A 309 13.71 9.49 -26.78
N SER A 310 14.41 9.93 -27.83
CA SER A 310 14.24 9.37 -29.17
C SER A 310 14.96 8.02 -29.35
N LEU A 311 14.39 7.13 -30.17
CA LEU A 311 15.09 5.93 -30.62
C LEU A 311 16.16 6.35 -31.65
N GLN A 312 17.43 6.06 -31.36
CA GLN A 312 18.55 6.40 -32.26
C GLN A 312 19.20 5.12 -32.80
N ALA A 313 19.50 5.11 -34.09
CA ALA A 313 20.24 4.03 -34.73
C ALA A 313 21.38 4.63 -35.55
N LYS A 314 22.59 4.07 -35.40
CA LYS A 314 23.71 4.38 -36.29
C LYS A 314 23.44 3.70 -37.64
N ARG A 315 23.53 4.45 -38.74
CA ARG A 315 23.44 3.92 -40.10
C ARG A 315 24.61 4.45 -40.92
N VAL A 316 25.20 3.60 -41.75
CA VAL A 316 26.22 4.00 -42.72
C VAL A 316 25.50 4.59 -43.94
N LEU A 317 25.86 5.81 -44.31
CA LEU A 317 25.27 6.50 -45.46
C LEU A 317 25.80 5.90 -46.77
N SER A 318 24.90 5.38 -47.61
CA SER A 318 25.25 5.03 -48.99
C SER A 318 25.08 6.25 -49.90
N LYS A 319 25.91 6.40 -50.95
CA LYS A 319 25.96 7.55 -51.89
C LYS A 319 24.64 7.93 -52.58
N LYS A 320 23.55 7.17 -52.43
CA LYS A 320 22.23 7.48 -53.00
C LYS A 320 21.29 7.98 -51.88
N SER A 321 21.21 9.30 -51.75
CA SER A 321 20.48 9.99 -50.69
C SER A 321 18.96 9.99 -50.90
N HIS A 322 18.24 8.97 -50.42
CA HIS A 322 16.80 9.07 -50.15
C HIS A 322 16.44 8.26 -48.91
N PHE A 323 15.78 8.89 -47.93
CA PHE A 323 15.24 8.25 -46.73
C PHE A 323 13.72 8.43 -46.67
N PRO A 324 12.92 7.38 -46.40
CA PRO A 324 11.56 7.55 -45.93
C PRO A 324 11.59 7.98 -44.46
N VAL A 325 11.07 9.16 -44.15
CA VAL A 325 10.99 9.67 -42.77
C VAL A 325 9.89 8.91 -42.03
N GLN A 326 10.27 7.87 -41.29
CA GLN A 326 9.52 7.42 -40.11
C GLN A 326 10.30 7.88 -38.88
N LYS A 327 9.71 8.84 -38.13
CA LYS A 327 10.17 9.44 -36.86
C LYS A 327 11.33 8.70 -36.13
N GLN A 328 12.55 8.81 -36.65
CA GLN A 328 13.79 8.31 -36.07
C GLN A 328 14.84 9.40 -36.28
N CYS A 329 15.39 9.93 -35.19
CA CYS A 329 16.49 10.90 -35.26
C CYS A 329 17.77 10.14 -35.61
N VAL A 330 18.37 10.48 -36.74
CA VAL A 330 19.63 9.92 -37.22
C VAL A 330 20.74 10.91 -36.86
N SER A 331 21.65 10.53 -35.97
CA SER A 331 22.90 11.25 -35.78
C SER A 331 23.95 10.68 -36.72
N GLY A 332 24.44 11.51 -37.64
CA GLY A 332 25.53 11.19 -38.54
C GLY A 332 26.85 11.73 -37.99
N THR A 333 27.86 10.87 -37.93
CA THR A 333 29.27 11.29 -37.99
C THR A 333 29.71 11.19 -39.44
N GLN A 334 30.30 12.26 -39.97
CA GLN A 334 30.90 12.29 -41.31
C GLN A 334 32.05 11.29 -41.42
#